data_AF-A0A376LH93-F1
#
_entry.id   AF-A0A376LH93-F1
#
_cell.length_a   1.000
_cell.length_b   1.000
_cell.length_c   1.000
_cell.angle_alpha   90.00
_cell.angle_beta   90.00
_cell.angle_gamma   90.00
#
_symmetry.space_group_name_H-M   'P 1'
#
loop_
_entity.id
_entity.type
_entity.pdbx_description
1 polymer ?
#
loop_
_entity_poly.entity_id
_entity_poly.type
_entity_poly.pdbx_seq_one_letter_code
_entity_poly.pdbx_strand_id
1 'polypeptide(L)'
;MRLKVSGEEKSALEKAQSALAELGIDFQSDAQHVTIRAVPLPLRQQNLQILIPELIGYLAKQSVFEPGNIAQWIARNLMSEHAQWSMAQAITLLADVERLCPQLVKTPPGGLLQSVDLHPAIKALKDE
;
A
#
# COMPACT_ATOMS: atom_id res chain seq x y z
N MET A 1 -16.12 8.86 7.81
CA MET A 1 -15.72 10.02 6.95
C MET A 1 -16.68 10.11 5.78
N ARG A 2 -17.14 11.31 5.40
CA ARG A 2 -18.12 11.50 4.32
C ARG A 2 -17.53 12.34 3.18
N LEU A 3 -17.72 11.90 1.95
CA LEU A 3 -17.15 12.50 0.74
C LEU A 3 -18.24 12.67 -0.31
N LYS A 4 -18.20 13.78 -1.07
CA LYS A 4 -19.06 13.96 -2.25
C LYS A 4 -18.45 13.19 -3.42
N VAL A 5 -19.28 12.48 -4.18
CA VAL A 5 -18.86 11.68 -5.35
C VAL A 5 -19.74 12.00 -6.54
N SER A 6 -19.16 11.90 -7.74
CA SER A 6 -19.89 11.94 -9.00
C SER A 6 -20.68 10.64 -9.25
N GLY A 7 -21.57 10.65 -10.25
CA GLY A 7 -22.35 9.46 -10.62
C GLY A 7 -21.47 8.28 -11.09
N GLU A 8 -20.39 8.58 -11.83
CA GLU A 8 -19.43 7.58 -12.32
C GLU A 8 -18.65 6.94 -11.16
N GLU A 9 -18.10 7.77 -10.26
CA GLU A 9 -17.39 7.32 -9.07
C GLU A 9 -18.27 6.48 -8.15
N LYS A 10 -19.52 6.89 -7.96
CA LYS A 10 -20.50 6.13 -7.19
C LYS A 10 -20.75 4.76 -7.83
N SER A 11 -20.97 4.72 -9.15
CA SER A 11 -21.17 3.45 -9.86
C SER A 11 -19.96 2.53 -9.73
N ALA A 12 -18.74 3.07 -9.81
CA ALA A 12 -17.52 2.30 -9.62
C ALA A 12 -17.40 1.75 -8.20
N LEU A 13 -17.72 2.55 -7.17
CA LEU A 13 -17.76 2.11 -5.78
C LEU A 13 -18.76 0.97 -5.57
N GLU A 14 -19.97 1.10 -6.10
CA GLU A 14 -21.02 0.06 -5.98
C GLU A 14 -20.58 -1.25 -6.66
N LYS A 15 -19.93 -1.17 -7.84
CA LYS A 15 -19.35 -2.35 -8.51
C LYS A 15 -18.18 -2.96 -7.73
N ALA A 16 -17.37 -2.13 -7.08
CA ALA A 16 -16.22 -2.56 -6.28
C ALA A 16 -16.60 -3.01 -4.85
N GLN A 17 -17.87 -2.92 -4.45
CA GLN A 17 -18.28 -3.06 -3.06
C GLN A 17 -17.86 -4.40 -2.44
N SER A 18 -18.03 -5.52 -3.16
CA SER A 18 -17.63 -6.84 -2.67
C SER A 18 -16.11 -6.90 -2.43
N ALA A 19 -15.32 -6.46 -3.41
CA ALA A 19 -13.87 -6.50 -3.31
C ALA A 19 -13.33 -5.58 -2.21
N LEU A 20 -13.95 -4.41 -2.02
CA LEU A 20 -13.61 -3.50 -0.93
C LEU A 20 -13.96 -4.10 0.45
N ALA A 21 -15.11 -4.78 0.57
CA ALA A 21 -15.51 -5.44 1.80
C ALA A 21 -14.55 -6.60 2.17
N GLU A 22 -14.06 -7.36 1.20
CA GLU A 22 -13.02 -8.39 1.42
C GLU A 22 -11.71 -7.82 1.99
N LEU A 23 -11.38 -6.58 1.60
CA LEU A 23 -10.25 -5.83 2.16
C LEU A 23 -10.58 -5.14 3.50
N GLY A 24 -11.79 -5.29 4.02
CA GLY A 24 -12.24 -4.65 5.26
C GLY A 24 -12.56 -3.15 5.11
N ILE A 25 -12.85 -2.70 3.89
CA ILE A 25 -13.28 -1.33 3.60
C ILE A 25 -14.80 -1.32 3.43
N ASP A 26 -15.50 -0.83 4.45
CA ASP A 26 -16.95 -0.69 4.42
C ASP A 26 -17.37 0.75 4.17
N PHE A 27 -18.36 0.93 3.30
CA PHE A 27 -18.96 2.22 3.05
C PHE A 27 -20.49 2.15 2.90
N GLN A 28 -21.12 3.31 2.99
CA GLN A 28 -22.51 3.53 2.62
C GLN A 28 -22.57 4.68 1.61
N SER A 29 -23.33 4.51 0.54
CA SER A 29 -23.61 5.57 -0.42
C SER A 29 -25.01 6.14 -0.22
N ASP A 30 -25.16 7.44 -0.47
CA ASP A 30 -26.44 8.12 -0.66
C ASP A 30 -26.50 8.80 -2.04
N ALA A 31 -27.41 9.76 -2.24
CA ALA A 31 -27.62 10.40 -3.54
C ALA A 31 -26.36 11.03 -4.14
N GLN A 32 -25.54 11.72 -3.34
CA GLN A 32 -24.32 12.41 -3.84
C GLN A 32 -23.08 12.18 -2.99
N HIS A 33 -23.19 11.39 -1.92
CA HIS A 33 -22.09 11.19 -0.99
C HIS A 33 -21.84 9.71 -0.73
N VAL A 34 -20.62 9.41 -0.36
CA VAL A 34 -20.20 8.15 0.24
C VAL A 34 -19.69 8.40 1.64
N THR A 35 -20.07 7.53 2.58
CA THR A 35 -19.61 7.53 3.97
C THR A 35 -18.79 6.28 4.21
N ILE A 36 -17.49 6.42 4.44
CA ILE A 36 -16.63 5.32 4.88
C ILE A 36 -16.92 5.03 6.35
N ARG A 37 -17.29 3.78 6.63
CA ARG A 37 -17.66 3.24 7.95
C ARG A 37 -16.52 2.49 8.62
N ALA A 38 -15.78 1.70 7.84
CA ALA A 38 -14.66 0.92 8.34
C ALA A 38 -13.52 0.88 7.33
N VAL A 39 -12.31 0.74 7.85
CA VAL A 39 -11.09 0.50 7.08
C VAL A 39 -10.23 -0.54 7.83
N PRO A 40 -9.41 -1.32 7.11
CA PRO A 40 -8.53 -2.31 7.72
C PRO A 40 -7.46 -1.63 8.59
N LEU A 41 -6.91 -2.39 9.55
CA LEU A 41 -5.95 -1.90 10.54
C LEU A 41 -4.76 -1.12 9.94
N PRO A 42 -4.12 -1.58 8.84
CA PRO A 42 -2.98 -0.86 8.23
C PRO A 42 -3.32 0.56 7.76
N LEU A 43 -4.59 0.85 7.48
CA LEU A 43 -5.03 2.16 6.99
C LEU A 43 -5.45 3.13 8.09
N ARG A 44 -5.60 2.68 9.34
CA ARG A 44 -6.16 3.52 10.42
C ARG A 44 -5.32 4.74 10.77
N GLN A 45 -4.00 4.65 10.58
CA GLN A 45 -3.06 5.75 10.86
C GLN A 45 -2.73 6.58 9.59
N GLN A 46 -3.33 6.24 8.45
CA GLN A 46 -3.08 6.93 7.18
C GLN A 46 -3.98 8.15 7.04
N ASN A 47 -3.57 9.10 6.21
CA ASN A 47 -4.42 10.25 5.88
C ASN A 47 -5.56 9.83 4.94
N LEU A 48 -6.64 9.31 5.52
CA LEU A 48 -7.81 8.82 4.78
C LEU A 48 -8.50 9.91 3.96
N GLN A 49 -8.35 11.19 4.34
CA GLN A 49 -8.90 12.31 3.56
C GLN A 49 -8.19 12.50 2.21
N ILE A 50 -6.98 11.98 2.05
CA ILE A 50 -6.25 11.95 0.78
C ILE A 50 -6.42 10.59 0.10
N LEU A 51 -6.14 9.50 0.84
CA LEU A 51 -6.11 8.15 0.27
C LEU A 51 -7.45 7.71 -0.31
N ILE A 52 -8.56 7.97 0.37
CA ILE A 52 -9.88 7.48 -0.08
C ILE A 52 -10.35 8.20 -1.35
N PRO A 53 -10.27 9.53 -1.47
CA PRO A 53 -10.56 10.19 -2.75
C PRO A 53 -9.71 9.68 -3.91
N GLU A 54 -8.40 9.44 -3.69
CA GLU A 54 -7.53 8.88 -4.73
C GLU A 54 -7.93 7.46 -5.10
N LEU A 55 -8.28 6.63 -4.12
CA LEU A 55 -8.80 5.28 -4.35
C LEU A 55 -10.09 5.32 -5.19
N ILE A 56 -11.02 6.23 -4.88
CA ILE A 56 -12.26 6.40 -5.65
C ILE A 56 -11.93 6.79 -7.10
N GLY A 57 -11.02 7.74 -7.30
CA GLY A 57 -10.56 8.15 -8.62
C GLY A 57 -9.85 7.04 -9.39
N TYR A 58 -9.14 6.14 -8.70
CA TYR A 58 -8.55 4.94 -9.28
C TYR A 58 -9.64 3.94 -9.72
N LEU A 59 -10.60 3.64 -8.85
CA LEU A 59 -11.71 2.70 -9.12
C LEU A 59 -12.57 3.16 -10.29
N ALA A 60 -12.84 4.46 -10.42
CA ALA A 60 -13.60 5.04 -11.53
C ALA A 60 -12.97 4.75 -12.91
N LYS A 61 -11.67 4.47 -12.96
CA LYS A 61 -10.93 4.14 -14.19
C LYS A 61 -10.82 2.64 -14.45
N GLN A 62 -11.28 1.79 -13.54
CA GLN A 62 -11.17 0.34 -13.67
C GLN A 62 -12.42 -0.26 -14.30
N SER A 63 -12.22 -1.33 -15.08
CA SER A 63 -13.29 -2.19 -15.58
C SER A 63 -13.46 -3.47 -14.77
N VAL A 64 -12.41 -3.89 -14.05
CA VAL A 64 -12.37 -5.11 -13.23
C VAL A 64 -11.93 -4.75 -11.81
N PHE A 65 -12.64 -5.28 -10.82
CA PHE A 65 -12.46 -4.93 -9.41
C PHE A 65 -12.00 -6.14 -8.60
N GLU A 66 -10.70 -6.45 -8.69
CA GLU A 66 -10.09 -7.54 -7.93
C GLU A 66 -9.50 -7.05 -6.60
N PRO A 67 -9.80 -7.72 -5.46
CA PRO A 67 -9.26 -7.33 -4.14
C PRO A 67 -7.73 -7.22 -4.14
N GLY A 68 -7.04 -8.15 -4.81
CA GLY A 68 -5.57 -8.15 -4.89
C GLY A 68 -5.01 -6.92 -5.60
N ASN A 69 -5.63 -6.50 -6.72
CA ASN A 69 -5.19 -5.31 -7.47
C ASN A 69 -5.45 -4.04 -6.68
N ILE A 70 -6.59 -3.96 -6.00
CA ILE A 70 -6.95 -2.83 -5.14
C ILE A 70 -5.97 -2.74 -3.96
N ALA A 71 -5.68 -3.84 -3.28
CA ALA A 71 -4.72 -3.88 -2.17
C ALA A 71 -3.31 -3.48 -2.63
N GLN A 72 -2.87 -3.99 -3.79
CA GLN A 72 -1.59 -3.63 -4.40
C GLN A 72 -1.51 -2.13 -4.73
N TRP A 73 -2.59 -1.57 -5.28
CA TRP A 73 -2.67 -0.14 -5.56
C TRP A 73 -2.60 0.68 -4.28
N ILE A 74 -3.40 0.32 -3.26
CA ILE A 74 -3.37 0.99 -1.95
C ILE A 74 -1.94 0.98 -1.40
N ALA A 75 -1.29 -0.17 -1.31
CA ALA A 75 0.06 -0.31 -0.76
C ALA A 75 1.11 0.57 -1.48
N ARG A 76 0.95 0.84 -2.79
CA ARG A 76 1.84 1.71 -3.56
C ARG A 76 1.56 3.20 -3.37
N ASN A 77 0.33 3.57 -3.03
CA ASN A 77 -0.09 4.95 -2.85
C ASN A 77 -0.15 5.36 -1.37
N LEU A 78 0.14 4.44 -0.44
CA LEU A 78 0.45 4.80 0.93
C LEU A 78 1.76 5.59 0.95
N MET A 79 1.66 6.89 1.24
CA MET A 79 2.85 7.70 1.46
C MET A 79 3.58 7.18 2.70
N SER A 80 4.84 6.78 2.53
CA SER A 80 5.72 6.55 3.67
C SER A 80 6.17 7.90 4.19
N GLU A 81 5.69 8.30 5.37
CA GLU A 81 6.13 9.52 6.06
C GLU A 81 7.58 9.40 6.60
N HIS A 82 8.23 8.24 6.45
CA HIS A 82 9.51 7.96 7.08
C HIS A 82 10.68 8.46 6.24
N ALA A 83 10.99 9.75 6.35
CA ALA A 83 12.20 10.34 5.77
C ALA A 83 13.49 9.78 6.41
N GLN A 84 13.42 9.24 7.63
CA GLN A 84 14.55 8.62 8.34
C GLN A 84 14.12 7.34 9.05
N TRP A 85 14.94 6.30 8.91
CA TRP A 85 14.73 5.00 9.54
C TRP A 85 15.68 4.81 10.71
N SER A 86 15.14 4.40 11.85
CA SER A 86 15.93 3.87 12.96
C SER A 86 16.25 2.40 12.75
N MET A 87 17.29 1.90 13.43
CA MET A 87 17.67 0.49 13.37
C MET A 87 16.54 -0.44 13.84
N ALA A 88 15.82 -0.07 14.91
CA ALA A 88 14.70 -0.85 15.43
C ALA A 88 13.55 -0.99 14.41
N GLN A 89 13.26 0.08 13.67
CA GLN A 89 12.24 0.05 12.60
C GLN A 89 12.68 -0.84 11.43
N ALA A 90 13.95 -0.75 11.01
CA ALA A 90 14.49 -1.61 9.96
C ALA A 90 14.43 -3.10 10.34
N ILE A 91 14.86 -3.46 11.56
CA ILE A 91 14.79 -4.84 12.07
C ILE A 91 13.35 -5.35 12.10
N THR A 92 12.42 -4.55 12.65
CA THR A 92 11.01 -4.94 12.75
C THR A 92 10.40 -5.17 11.36
N LEU A 93 10.67 -4.26 10.43
CA LEU A 93 10.17 -4.38 9.06
C LEU A 93 10.71 -5.64 8.37
N LEU A 94 12.01 -5.91 8.47
CA LEU A 94 12.60 -7.11 7.85
C LEU A 94 12.04 -8.39 8.46
N ALA A 95 11.85 -8.46 9.78
CA ALA A 95 11.24 -9.61 10.43
C ALA A 95 9.79 -9.85 9.96
N ASP A 96 9.00 -8.77 9.78
CA ASP A 96 7.66 -8.88 9.22
C ASP A 96 7.66 -9.32 7.75
N VAL A 97 8.60 -8.83 6.94
CA VAL A 97 8.77 -9.27 5.54
C VAL A 97 9.16 -10.74 5.47
N GLU A 98 10.07 -11.21 6.32
CA GLU A 98 10.46 -12.62 6.37
C GLU A 98 9.28 -13.53 6.73
N ARG A 99 8.45 -13.08 7.69
CA ARG A 99 7.28 -13.83 8.17
C ARG A 99 6.13 -13.84 7.17
N LEU A 100 5.84 -12.69 6.54
CA LEU A 100 4.65 -12.51 5.68
C LEU A 100 4.94 -12.74 4.19
N CYS A 101 6.18 -12.53 3.76
CA CYS A 101 6.60 -12.55 2.36
C CYS A 101 7.87 -13.41 2.14
N PRO A 102 7.86 -14.71 2.51
CA PRO A 102 9.04 -15.56 2.43
C PRO A 102 9.65 -15.66 1.03
N GLN A 103 8.85 -15.45 -0.02
CA GLN A 103 9.30 -15.40 -1.41
C GLN A 103 10.29 -14.25 -1.69
N LEU A 104 10.13 -13.10 -1.02
CA LEU A 104 11.02 -11.94 -1.22
C LEU A 104 12.39 -12.17 -0.60
N VAL A 105 12.48 -13.04 0.43
CA VAL A 105 13.75 -13.42 1.04
C VAL A 105 14.50 -14.42 0.15
N LYS A 106 13.77 -15.39 -0.43
CA LYS A 106 14.35 -16.42 -1.31
C LYS A 106 14.84 -15.83 -2.62
N THR A 107 14.08 -14.91 -3.20
CA THR A 107 14.37 -14.31 -4.50
C THR A 107 14.13 -12.80 -4.44
N PRO A 108 15.03 -12.03 -3.80
CA PRO A 108 14.83 -10.59 -3.65
C PRO A 108 14.96 -9.90 -5.02
N PRO A 109 14.00 -9.05 -5.42
CA PRO A 109 14.17 -8.22 -6.60
C PRO A 109 15.31 -7.21 -6.38
N GLY A 110 16.02 -6.84 -7.44
CA GLY A 110 17.19 -5.95 -7.34
C GLY A 110 16.90 -4.52 -6.82
N GLY A 111 15.62 -4.13 -6.75
CA GLY A 111 15.19 -2.89 -6.09
C GLY A 111 14.98 -3.02 -4.58
N LEU A 112 14.99 -4.24 -4.03
CA LEU A 112 14.82 -4.51 -2.60
C LEU A 112 16.16 -4.77 -1.89
N LEU A 113 17.04 -5.57 -2.50
CA LEU A 113 18.32 -5.95 -1.91
C LEU A 113 19.41 -5.97 -2.98
N GLN A 114 20.58 -5.42 -2.64
CA GLN A 114 21.74 -5.37 -3.50
C GLN A 114 22.99 -5.83 -2.75
N SER A 115 23.89 -6.51 -3.48
CA SER A 115 25.19 -6.87 -2.95
C SER A 115 26.08 -5.64 -2.88
N VAL A 116 26.78 -5.47 -1.75
CA VAL A 116 27.82 -4.45 -1.58
C VAL A 116 29.17 -5.14 -1.76
N ASP A 117 29.92 -4.75 -2.78
CA ASP A 117 31.22 -5.35 -3.07
C ASP A 117 32.32 -4.77 -2.16
N LEU A 118 32.93 -5.64 -1.35
CA LEU A 118 34.01 -5.28 -0.42
C LEU A 118 35.42 -5.52 -1.00
N HIS A 119 35.55 -6.16 -2.16
CA HIS A 119 36.86 -6.42 -2.77
C HIS A 119 37.71 -5.16 -2.99
N PRO A 120 37.14 -4.01 -3.43
CA PRO A 120 37.92 -2.79 -3.58
C PRO A 120 38.55 -2.30 -2.27
N ALA A 121 37.80 -2.36 -1.16
CA ALA A 121 38.29 -1.96 0.16
C ALA A 121 39.39 -2.90 0.66
N ILE A 122 39.20 -4.22 0.49
CA ILE A 122 40.20 -5.22 0.89
C ILE A 122 41.49 -5.06 0.08
N LYS A 123 41.40 -4.75 -1.21
CA LYS A 123 42.58 -4.49 -2.04
C LYS A 123 43.34 -3.26 -1.57
N ALA A 124 42.64 -2.17 -1.29
CA ALA A 124 43.25 -0.94 -0.78
C ALA A 124 44.01 -1.16 0.54
N LEU A 125 43.51 -2.04 1.42
CA LEU A 125 44.18 -2.39 2.68
C LEU A 125 45.41 -3.30 2.53
N LYS A 126 45.61 -3.93 1.36
CA LYS A 126 46.74 -4.85 1.09
C LYS A 126 47.84 -4.22 0.25
N ASP A 127 47.51 -3.14 -0.45
CA ASP A 127 48.45 -2.38 -1.28
C ASP A 127 49.16 -1.26 -0.45
N GLU A 128 49.01 -1.26 0.89
CA GLU A 128 49.88 -0.58 1.89
C GLU A 128 50.96 -1.55 2.42
#